data_AF-A0A5A7TYL0-F1
#
_entry.id   AF-A0A5A7TYL0-F1
#
_cell.length_a   1.000
_cell.length_b   1.000
_cell.length_c   1.000
_cell.angle_alpha   90.00
_cell.angle_beta   90.00
_cell.angle_gamma   90.00
#
_symmetry.space_group_name_H-M   'P 1'
#
loop_
_entity.id
_entity.type
_entity.pdbx_description
1 polymer ?
#
loop_
_entity_poly.entity_id
_entity_poly.type
_entity_poly.pdbx_seq_one_letter_code
_entity_poly.pdbx_strand_id
1 'polypeptide(L)'
;MAGRILIGSTAFLRRVISTSILSSSFQQIHHISAKPVPTSSNHPQISLNHSNLLHKIGFTQSQICDFLSQNHLFFTNSNFHDIEASLPLLLSFKIPPKDLVSIVFDCPAVLDLEFLKKWKVSLSLIDLPDVTVSMIRSMLVLSQRFELDPNLFRGTVDLLKRFGISDAAVIRVLEDYPEIVFTDEEEILRTIEFLMGIGIRRYEIDRIICSIPRVLGFRVEGRLRSLICEFNDLGFRQNVIVREIVREPRILATELGEISRCVELLRNLKCRNSIKEKIFREGSFRAAFEVKQRVDCLCKHGLIRTRAFKLLWKEPRLVTYEIENIEKKIDFLIHKMKYGVDSLIDVPEYLGINFEKQIVPRYNVIEYLDSKGWLGSQVGLREIIKPSRLRFYNLFVKPYPECGKMFGKFAGDNRTESPSRHPIGLWKAFKPPRYPESKEDIENMKSFMESLV
;
A
#
# COMPACT_ATOMS: atom_id res chain seq x y z
N MET A 1 43.47 36.14 -20.93
CA MET A 1 43.20 36.77 -19.62
C MET A 1 41.73 36.58 -19.29
N ALA A 2 41.45 35.98 -18.13
CA ALA A 2 40.17 35.88 -17.40
C ALA A 2 38.94 35.33 -18.17
N GLY A 3 38.22 34.27 -17.78
CA GLY A 3 38.01 33.65 -16.47
C GLY A 3 36.59 33.94 -15.97
N ARG A 4 35.77 32.88 -15.77
CA ARG A 4 34.60 32.69 -14.86
C ARG A 4 33.76 31.50 -15.36
N ILE A 5 33.93 30.30 -14.81
CA ILE A 5 33.21 29.71 -13.65
C ILE A 5 31.68 29.73 -13.84
N LEU A 6 31.10 28.54 -14.08
CA LEU A 6 29.76 28.16 -13.62
C LEU A 6 29.80 26.70 -13.14
N ILE A 7 30.52 26.50 -12.04
CA ILE A 7 30.21 25.46 -11.06
C ILE A 7 28.92 25.94 -10.38
N GLY A 8 27.77 25.34 -10.73
CA GLY A 8 26.49 25.90 -10.29
C GLY A 8 25.26 25.03 -10.45
N SER A 9 25.37 23.71 -10.57
CA SER A 9 24.19 22.81 -10.68
C SER A 9 24.10 21.77 -9.55
N THR A 10 25.20 21.44 -8.88
CA THR A 10 25.20 20.46 -7.78
C THR A 10 24.54 20.99 -6.51
N ALA A 11 24.71 22.28 -6.18
CA ALA A 11 24.14 22.89 -4.98
C ALA A 11 22.61 23.06 -5.04
N PHE A 12 22.05 23.26 -6.24
CA PHE A 12 20.60 23.43 -6.41
C PHE A 12 19.87 22.08 -6.30
N LEU A 13 20.42 21.02 -6.91
CA LEU A 13 19.93 19.65 -6.74
C LEU A 13 20.08 19.16 -5.29
N ARG A 14 21.19 19.49 -4.61
CA ARG A 14 21.39 19.21 -3.16
C ARG A 14 20.32 19.84 -2.26
N ARG A 15 19.79 21.02 -2.62
CA ARG A 15 18.81 21.75 -1.81
C ARG A 15 17.37 21.24 -2.01
N VAL A 16 17.03 20.76 -3.21
CA VAL A 16 15.70 20.20 -3.51
C VAL A 16 15.48 18.83 -2.86
N ILE A 17 16.54 18.02 -2.70
CA ILE A 17 16.46 16.70 -2.04
C ILE A 17 16.44 16.85 -0.50
N SER A 18 16.87 18.00 0.02
CA SER A 18 17.03 18.28 1.45
C SER A 18 15.74 18.70 2.19
N THR A 19 14.63 18.92 1.49
CA THR A 19 13.35 19.31 2.09
C THR A 19 12.32 18.19 1.96
N SER A 20 12.19 17.37 3.00
CA SER A 20 10.96 16.81 3.61
C SER A 20 9.65 16.64 2.79
N ILE A 21 9.68 16.40 1.47
CA ILE A 21 8.49 16.16 0.64
C ILE A 21 8.77 15.08 -0.40
N LEU A 22 9.07 13.87 0.07
CA LEU A 22 8.80 12.63 -0.69
C LEU A 22 8.22 11.56 0.25
N SER A 23 7.59 11.98 1.35
CA SER A 23 6.70 11.12 2.12
C SER A 23 5.36 11.05 1.39
N SER A 24 4.91 9.83 1.10
CA SER A 24 3.52 9.45 0.79
C SER A 24 2.91 9.65 -0.60
N SER A 25 3.65 10.05 -1.64
CA SER A 25 3.02 10.31 -2.96
C SER A 25 3.78 9.78 -4.18
N PHE A 26 4.15 8.49 -4.22
CA PHE A 26 4.59 7.85 -5.47
C PHE A 26 3.48 7.05 -6.18
N GLN A 27 2.22 7.20 -5.75
CA GLN A 27 1.04 6.59 -6.40
C GLN A 27 -0.03 7.58 -6.88
N GLN A 28 0.23 8.88 -6.92
CA GLN A 28 -0.68 9.84 -7.55
C GLN A 28 0.07 10.76 -8.52
N ILE A 29 0.17 10.30 -9.76
CA ILE A 29 0.43 11.16 -10.92
C ILE A 29 -0.85 11.98 -11.13
N HIS A 30 -0.84 13.25 -10.74
CA HIS A 30 -1.82 14.19 -11.25
C HIS A 30 -1.37 14.67 -12.63
N HIS A 31 -2.21 14.35 -13.63
CA HIS A 31 -2.27 14.98 -14.93
C HIS A 31 -2.06 16.50 -14.84
N ILE A 32 -0.97 17.01 -15.41
CA ILE A 32 -0.92 18.40 -15.87
C ILE A 32 -1.27 18.36 -17.36
N SER A 33 -2.53 18.66 -17.66
CA SER A 33 -3.04 18.82 -19.02
C SER A 33 -2.48 20.11 -19.60
N ALA A 34 -1.54 19.99 -20.53
CA ALA A 34 -1.22 21.04 -21.49
C ALA A 34 -1.79 20.60 -22.85
N LYS A 35 -2.80 21.32 -23.35
CA LYS A 35 -3.40 21.07 -24.68
C LYS A 35 -2.33 21.23 -25.77
N PRO A 36 -2.19 20.30 -26.73
CA PRO A 36 -1.38 20.54 -27.91
C PRO A 36 -2.21 21.28 -28.98
N VAL A 37 -1.63 22.36 -29.50
CA VAL A 37 -2.03 23.02 -30.75
C VAL A 37 -1.61 22.12 -31.92
N PRO A 38 -2.46 21.89 -32.95
CA PRO A 38 -2.10 21.01 -34.05
C PRO A 38 -1.39 21.78 -35.15
N THR A 39 -0.20 21.33 -35.54
CA THR A 39 0.37 21.66 -36.86
C THR A 39 0.85 20.39 -37.55
N SER A 40 0.20 20.09 -38.68
CA SER A 40 0.58 19.17 -39.76
C SER A 40 2.05 19.39 -40.17
N SER A 41 2.84 18.41 -40.60
CA SER A 41 2.64 17.43 -41.67
C SER A 41 3.87 16.51 -41.75
N ASN A 42 3.70 15.22 -42.10
CA ASN A 42 4.70 14.14 -42.38
C ASN A 42 4.69 12.90 -41.44
N HIS A 43 3.55 12.50 -40.86
CA HIS A 43 3.50 11.45 -39.82
C HIS A 43 3.07 9.99 -40.13
N PRO A 44 2.64 9.52 -41.32
CA PRO A 44 2.11 8.15 -41.43
C PRO A 44 3.17 7.03 -41.34
N GLN A 45 4.31 7.16 -42.04
CA GLN A 45 5.29 6.06 -42.11
C GLN A 45 6.22 5.97 -40.90
N ILE A 46 6.59 7.13 -40.31
CA ILE A 46 7.37 7.18 -39.07
C ILE A 46 6.56 6.53 -37.94
N SER A 47 5.25 6.76 -37.85
CA SER A 47 4.41 6.16 -36.82
C SER A 47 4.32 4.63 -36.91
N LEU A 48 4.34 4.05 -38.12
CA LEU A 48 4.14 2.61 -38.33
C LEU A 48 5.37 1.75 -37.93
N ASN A 49 6.57 2.23 -38.25
CA ASN A 49 7.80 1.51 -37.93
C ASN A 49 8.07 1.53 -36.42
N HIS A 50 7.85 2.68 -35.77
CA HIS A 50 7.96 2.80 -34.32
C HIS A 50 6.87 2.00 -33.58
N SER A 51 5.63 1.94 -34.10
CA SER A 51 4.59 1.10 -33.50
C SER A 51 4.92 -0.40 -33.59
N ASN A 52 5.51 -0.85 -34.70
CA ASN A 52 5.94 -2.24 -34.85
C ASN A 52 7.09 -2.60 -33.89
N LEU A 53 7.99 -1.65 -33.64
CA LEU A 53 9.09 -1.81 -32.67
C LEU A 53 8.58 -1.87 -31.23
N LEU A 54 7.65 -0.97 -30.85
CA LEU A 54 7.01 -0.98 -29.54
C LEU A 54 6.16 -2.25 -29.32
N HIS A 55 5.53 -2.76 -30.38
CA HIS A 55 4.85 -4.05 -30.33
C HIS A 55 5.83 -5.22 -30.13
N LYS A 56 7.03 -5.19 -30.73
CA LYS A 56 8.10 -6.18 -30.47
C LYS A 56 8.63 -6.13 -29.04
N ILE A 57 8.60 -4.95 -28.40
CA ILE A 57 8.95 -4.76 -26.98
C ILE A 57 7.87 -5.32 -26.05
N GLY A 58 6.61 -5.43 -26.52
CA GLY A 58 5.49 -5.99 -25.77
C GLY A 58 4.43 -4.97 -25.35
N PHE A 59 4.41 -3.76 -25.93
CA PHE A 59 3.34 -2.79 -25.70
C PHE A 59 2.01 -3.25 -26.31
N THR A 60 0.91 -2.99 -25.61
CA THR A 60 -0.45 -3.19 -26.17
C THR A 60 -0.82 -2.04 -27.10
N GLN A 61 -1.71 -2.29 -28.07
CA GLN A 61 -2.10 -1.30 -29.08
C GLN A 61 -2.64 0.01 -28.47
N SER A 62 -3.32 -0.05 -27.32
CA SER A 62 -3.78 1.14 -26.60
C SER A 62 -2.63 1.94 -25.97
N GLN A 63 -1.63 1.26 -25.39
CA GLN A 63 -0.45 1.89 -24.78
C GLN A 63 0.45 2.55 -25.83
N ILE A 64 0.55 1.99 -27.03
CA ILE A 64 1.37 2.54 -28.12
C ILE A 64 0.83 3.93 -28.54
N CYS A 65 -0.49 4.06 -28.69
CA CYS A 65 -1.12 5.33 -29.06
C CYS A 65 -0.91 6.41 -28.00
N ASP A 66 -1.09 6.06 -26.71
CA ASP A 66 -0.86 6.98 -25.60
C ASP A 66 0.62 7.38 -25.50
N PHE A 67 1.53 6.42 -25.62
CA PHE A 67 2.97 6.64 -25.48
C PHE A 67 3.59 7.46 -26.61
N LEU A 68 3.17 7.23 -27.86
CA LEU A 68 3.62 8.02 -29.01
C LEU A 68 3.11 9.46 -28.96
N SER A 69 1.90 9.67 -28.42
CA SER A 69 1.33 11.02 -28.24
C SER A 69 2.10 11.85 -27.20
N GLN A 70 2.62 11.20 -26.15
CA GLN A 70 3.33 11.87 -25.05
C GLN A 70 4.83 12.11 -25.35
N ASN A 71 5.44 11.29 -26.22
CA ASN A 71 6.89 11.28 -26.44
C ASN A 71 7.31 11.66 -27.87
N HIS A 72 6.48 12.45 -28.56
CA HIS A 72 6.67 12.85 -29.95
C HIS A 72 8.06 13.46 -30.22
N LEU A 73 8.59 14.26 -29.29
CA LEU A 73 9.89 14.91 -29.42
C LEU A 73 11.08 13.94 -29.40
N PHE A 74 10.98 12.81 -28.69
CA PHE A 74 12.05 11.81 -28.65
C PHE A 74 12.16 11.08 -29.99
N PHE A 75 11.03 10.59 -30.52
CA PHE A 75 10.99 9.85 -31.78
C PHE A 75 11.23 10.73 -33.02
N THR A 76 11.04 12.04 -32.91
CA THR A 76 11.34 12.97 -34.00
C THR A 76 12.85 13.28 -34.10
N ASN A 77 13.59 13.14 -33.00
CA ASN A 77 15.02 13.44 -32.94
C ASN A 77 15.92 12.19 -33.01
N SER A 78 15.42 11.01 -32.67
CA SER A 78 16.18 9.75 -32.65
C SER A 78 16.02 8.96 -33.96
N ASN A 79 17.13 8.40 -34.47
CA ASN A 79 17.12 7.59 -35.69
C ASN A 79 16.55 6.18 -35.39
N PHE A 80 15.58 5.73 -36.20
CA PHE A 80 14.91 4.43 -36.03
C PHE A 80 15.88 3.25 -35.95
N HIS A 81 16.95 3.26 -36.76
CA HIS A 81 17.96 2.20 -36.77
C HIS A 81 18.75 2.12 -35.46
N ASP A 82 18.97 3.26 -34.79
CA ASP A 82 19.67 3.29 -33.50
C ASP A 82 18.78 2.75 -32.38
N ILE A 83 17.48 3.06 -32.43
CA ILE A 83 16.49 2.50 -31.50
C ILE A 83 16.34 0.99 -31.74
N GLU A 84 16.33 0.50 -32.98
CA GLU A 84 16.30 -0.94 -33.27
C GLU A 84 17.57 -1.65 -32.75
N ALA A 85 18.74 -1.02 -32.89
CA ALA A 85 20.01 -1.53 -32.37
C ALA A 85 20.12 -1.47 -30.83
N SER A 86 19.32 -0.62 -30.17
CA SER A 86 19.26 -0.51 -28.71
C SER A 86 18.60 -1.74 -28.04
N LEU A 87 17.67 -2.40 -28.74
CA LEU A 87 16.88 -3.50 -28.17
C LEU A 87 17.70 -4.76 -27.89
N PRO A 88 18.58 -5.24 -28.79
CA PRO A 88 19.49 -6.35 -28.48
C PRO A 88 20.41 -6.05 -27.29
N LEU A 89 20.82 -4.79 -27.11
CA LEU A 89 21.64 -4.37 -25.97
C LEU A 89 20.84 -4.41 -24.66
N LEU A 90 19.60 -3.94 -24.67
CA LEU A 90 18.73 -4.04 -23.50
C LEU A 90 18.39 -5.48 -23.12
N LEU A 91 18.15 -6.34 -24.11
CA LEU A 91 17.95 -7.77 -23.89
C LEU A 91 19.21 -8.46 -23.36
N SER A 92 20.40 -7.96 -23.71
CA SER A 92 21.67 -8.47 -23.17
C SER A 92 21.83 -8.24 -21.66
N PHE A 93 21.08 -7.30 -21.07
CA PHE A 93 21.02 -7.08 -19.63
C PHE A 93 20.08 -8.05 -18.89
N LYS A 94 19.53 -9.07 -19.57
CA LYS A 94 18.60 -10.08 -19.00
C LYS A 94 17.31 -9.48 -18.39
N ILE A 95 16.90 -8.30 -18.84
CA ILE A 95 15.65 -7.66 -18.41
C ILE A 95 14.46 -8.41 -19.02
N PRO A 96 13.46 -8.85 -18.25
CA PRO A 96 12.30 -9.52 -18.81
C PRO A 96 11.45 -8.51 -19.62
N PRO A 97 10.78 -8.94 -20.70
CA PRO A 97 10.05 -8.03 -21.60
C PRO A 97 9.01 -7.15 -20.91
N LYS A 98 8.38 -7.68 -19.84
CA LYS A 98 7.37 -6.97 -19.04
C LYS A 98 7.94 -5.73 -18.34
N ASP A 99 9.15 -5.86 -17.80
CA ASP A 99 9.83 -4.76 -17.11
C ASP A 99 10.40 -3.76 -18.13
N LEU A 100 10.77 -4.23 -19.33
CA LEU A 100 11.25 -3.39 -20.41
C LEU A 100 10.15 -2.42 -20.90
N VAL A 101 8.90 -2.89 -20.99
CA VAL A 101 7.74 -2.02 -21.26
C VAL A 101 7.61 -0.93 -20.19
N SER A 102 7.73 -1.28 -18.91
CA SER A 102 7.70 -0.29 -17.81
C SER A 102 8.83 0.72 -17.93
N ILE A 103 10.07 0.26 -18.16
CA ILE A 103 11.25 1.14 -18.26
C ILE A 103 11.10 2.14 -19.39
N VAL A 104 10.69 1.67 -20.56
CA VAL A 104 10.52 2.51 -21.76
C VAL A 104 9.34 3.46 -21.56
N PHE A 105 8.28 3.01 -20.88
CA PHE A 105 7.14 3.87 -20.53
C PHE A 105 7.56 4.98 -19.55
N ASP A 106 8.32 4.63 -18.50
CA ASP A 106 8.76 5.55 -17.45
C ASP A 106 9.84 6.53 -17.96
N CYS A 107 10.73 6.08 -18.85
CA CYS A 107 11.77 6.90 -19.45
C CYS A 107 12.09 6.41 -20.88
N PRO A 108 11.48 7.00 -21.92
CA PRO A 108 11.74 6.62 -23.33
C PRO A 108 13.20 6.84 -23.74
N ALA A 109 13.86 7.80 -23.10
CA ALA A 109 15.22 8.20 -23.43
C ALA A 109 16.29 7.15 -23.05
N VAL A 110 15.92 6.09 -22.32
CA VAL A 110 16.79 4.92 -22.09
C VAL A 110 17.11 4.18 -23.40
N LEU A 111 16.33 4.37 -24.47
CA LEU A 111 16.54 3.76 -25.79
C LEU A 111 17.66 4.42 -26.62
N ASP A 112 18.35 5.42 -26.09
CA ASP A 112 19.50 6.02 -26.76
C ASP A 112 20.67 5.02 -26.87
N LEU A 113 21.15 4.80 -28.10
CA LEU A 113 22.17 3.81 -28.42
C LEU A 113 23.54 4.18 -27.84
N GLU A 114 23.93 5.46 -27.87
CA GLU A 114 25.23 5.91 -27.35
C GLU A 114 25.26 5.78 -25.82
N PHE A 115 24.16 6.17 -25.17
CA PHE A 115 23.93 5.97 -23.75
C PHE A 115 24.08 4.49 -23.36
N LEU A 116 23.39 3.57 -24.04
CA LEU A 116 23.45 2.15 -23.69
C LEU A 116 24.81 1.51 -23.94
N LYS A 117 25.54 1.96 -24.98
CA LYS A 117 26.93 1.52 -25.21
C LYS A 117 27.84 1.94 -24.05
N LYS A 118 27.71 3.19 -23.58
CA LYS A 118 28.46 3.68 -22.41
C LYS A 118 28.14 2.84 -21.17
N TRP A 119 26.85 2.60 -20.92
CA TRP A 119 26.38 1.81 -19.79
C TRP A 119 26.80 0.34 -19.83
N LYS A 120 26.85 -0.29 -21.02
CA LYS A 120 27.33 -1.67 -21.16
C LYS A 120 28.77 -1.82 -20.70
N VAL A 121 29.63 -0.88 -21.05
CA VAL A 121 31.03 -0.88 -20.59
C VAL A 121 31.08 -0.65 -19.09
N SER A 122 30.38 0.35 -18.57
CA SER A 122 30.42 0.67 -17.14
C SER A 122 29.86 -0.43 -16.24
N LEU A 123 28.78 -1.12 -16.66
CA LEU A 123 28.24 -2.26 -15.92
C LEU A 123 29.22 -3.44 -15.86
N SER A 124 30.04 -3.65 -16.91
CA SER A 124 31.10 -4.67 -16.88
C SER A 124 32.25 -4.35 -15.93
N LEU A 125 32.39 -3.08 -15.54
CA LEU A 125 33.42 -2.59 -14.61
C LEU A 125 32.93 -2.51 -13.16
N ILE A 126 31.64 -2.71 -12.92
CA ILE A 126 31.07 -2.79 -11.57
C ILE A 126 31.32 -4.20 -11.06
N ASP A 127 32.20 -4.31 -10.08
CA ASP A 127 32.53 -5.57 -9.41
C ASP A 127 31.40 -5.95 -8.43
N LEU A 128 30.33 -6.57 -8.93
CA LEU A 128 29.26 -7.15 -8.12
C LEU A 128 28.87 -8.53 -8.67
N PRO A 129 28.78 -9.58 -7.83
CA PRO A 129 28.55 -10.95 -8.29
C PRO A 129 27.13 -11.20 -8.82
N ASP A 130 26.12 -10.53 -8.25
CA ASP A 130 24.69 -10.77 -8.53
C ASP A 130 23.97 -9.48 -8.95
N VAL A 131 24.40 -8.88 -10.06
CA VAL A 131 23.73 -7.71 -10.65
C VAL A 131 22.29 -8.06 -11.02
N THR A 132 21.33 -7.42 -10.35
CA THR A 132 19.90 -7.64 -10.60
C THR A 132 19.37 -6.72 -11.69
N VAL A 133 18.31 -7.19 -12.35
CA VAL A 133 17.56 -6.41 -13.35
C VAL A 133 16.98 -5.12 -12.75
N SER A 134 16.48 -5.19 -11.50
CA SER A 134 15.91 -4.02 -10.83
C SER A 134 16.96 -2.94 -10.57
N MET A 135 18.19 -3.35 -10.23
CA MET A 135 19.30 -2.42 -10.02
C MET A 135 19.65 -1.70 -11.32
N ILE A 136 19.87 -2.45 -12.41
CA ILE A 136 20.18 -1.89 -13.72
C ILE A 136 19.09 -0.90 -14.14
N ARG A 137 17.82 -1.30 -14.00
CA ARG A 137 16.68 -0.41 -14.26
C ARG A 137 16.78 0.89 -13.48
N SER A 138 16.93 0.82 -12.15
CA SER A 138 16.99 1.99 -11.28
C SER A 138 18.13 2.94 -11.68
N MET A 139 19.30 2.38 -12.01
CA MET A 139 20.46 3.16 -12.44
C MET A 139 20.26 3.83 -13.80
N LEU A 140 19.74 3.12 -14.80
CA LEU A 140 19.49 3.66 -16.14
C LEU A 140 18.45 4.79 -16.12
N VAL A 141 17.32 4.56 -15.42
CA VAL A 141 16.26 5.56 -15.29
C VAL A 141 16.76 6.80 -14.57
N LEU A 142 17.51 6.63 -13.47
CA LEU A 142 18.07 7.76 -12.72
C LEU A 142 19.12 8.53 -13.54
N SER A 143 20.00 7.81 -14.23
CA SER A 143 21.05 8.40 -15.06
C SER A 143 20.46 9.21 -16.21
N GLN A 144 19.42 8.71 -16.87
CA GLN A 144 18.79 9.46 -17.95
C GLN A 144 18.00 10.67 -17.45
N ARG A 145 17.40 10.57 -16.27
CA ARG A 145 16.64 11.67 -15.66
C ARG A 145 17.52 12.84 -15.21
N PHE A 146 18.76 12.57 -14.80
CA PHE A 146 19.68 13.57 -14.24
C PHE A 146 20.99 13.70 -15.04
N GLU A 147 21.05 13.12 -16.23
CA GLU A 147 22.23 13.10 -17.12
C GLU A 147 23.52 12.64 -16.41
N LEU A 148 23.41 11.59 -15.59
CA LEU A 148 24.52 11.13 -14.73
C LEU A 148 25.54 10.32 -15.51
N ASP A 149 26.81 10.51 -15.18
CA ASP A 149 27.89 9.64 -15.66
C ASP A 149 27.81 8.26 -14.96
N PRO A 150 27.85 7.14 -15.69
CA PRO A 150 27.91 5.80 -15.12
C PRO A 150 29.04 5.59 -14.08
N ASN A 151 30.16 6.30 -14.24
CA ASN A 151 31.30 6.21 -13.32
C ASN A 151 30.96 6.65 -11.89
N LEU A 152 29.93 7.50 -11.72
CA LEU A 152 29.44 7.92 -10.41
C LEU A 152 28.91 6.72 -9.61
N PHE A 153 28.18 5.83 -10.26
CA PHE A 153 27.66 4.62 -9.61
C PHE A 153 28.78 3.66 -9.24
N ARG A 154 29.78 3.50 -10.12
CA ARG A 154 30.97 2.72 -9.80
C ARG A 154 31.71 3.27 -8.58
N GLY A 155 31.93 4.58 -8.53
CA GLY A 155 32.55 5.23 -7.37
C GLY A 155 31.74 5.03 -6.09
N THR A 156 30.41 5.02 -6.19
CA THR A 156 29.51 4.75 -5.07
C THR A 156 29.60 3.29 -4.59
N VAL A 157 29.67 2.31 -5.51
CA VAL A 157 29.88 0.90 -5.17
C VAL A 157 31.21 0.72 -4.45
N ASP A 158 32.30 1.26 -5.01
CA ASP A 158 33.63 1.19 -4.42
C ASP A 158 33.65 1.83 -3.03
N LEU A 159 32.94 2.95 -2.86
CA LEU A 159 32.82 3.63 -1.57
C LEU A 159 32.08 2.79 -0.52
N LEU A 160 30.91 2.25 -0.87
CA LEU A 160 30.14 1.42 0.07
C LEU A 160 30.92 0.16 0.46
N LYS A 161 31.65 -0.46 -0.49
CA LYS A 161 32.56 -1.58 -0.22
C LYS A 161 33.74 -1.17 0.68
N ARG A 162 34.31 0.02 0.52
CA ARG A 162 35.34 0.56 1.44
C ARG A 162 34.80 0.73 2.86
N PHE A 163 33.52 1.05 3.00
CA PHE A 163 32.81 1.02 4.27
C PHE A 163 32.38 -0.39 4.69
N GLY A 164 32.94 -1.45 4.10
CA GLY A 164 32.69 -2.84 4.52
C GLY A 164 31.22 -3.26 4.46
N ILE A 165 30.42 -2.62 3.61
CA ILE A 165 29.05 -3.02 3.31
C ILE A 165 29.12 -4.19 2.32
N SER A 166 28.42 -5.28 2.61
CA SER A 166 28.41 -6.45 1.72
C SER A 166 27.80 -6.14 0.34
N ASP A 167 28.24 -6.90 -0.66
CA ASP A 167 27.74 -6.81 -2.03
C ASP A 167 26.20 -6.89 -2.09
N ALA A 168 25.60 -7.77 -1.30
CA ALA A 168 24.13 -7.90 -1.21
C ALA A 168 23.47 -6.59 -0.75
N ALA A 169 24.02 -5.93 0.27
CA ALA A 169 23.49 -4.65 0.75
C ALA A 169 23.72 -3.52 -0.26
N VAL A 170 24.87 -3.49 -0.95
CA VAL A 170 25.13 -2.52 -2.03
C VAL A 170 24.12 -2.68 -3.16
N ILE A 171 23.84 -3.91 -3.59
CA ILE A 171 22.83 -4.20 -4.61
C ILE A 171 21.47 -3.65 -4.15
N ARG A 172 21.04 -3.95 -2.91
CA ARG A 172 19.77 -3.42 -2.35
C ARG A 172 19.72 -1.90 -2.33
N VAL A 173 20.83 -1.22 -2.01
CA VAL A 173 20.92 0.24 -2.06
C VAL A 173 20.69 0.77 -3.46
N LEU A 174 21.37 0.22 -4.47
CA LEU A 174 21.23 0.68 -5.84
C LEU A 174 19.86 0.31 -6.46
N GLU A 175 19.21 -0.74 -5.96
CA GLU A 175 17.84 -1.10 -6.35
C GLU A 175 16.79 -0.12 -5.81
N ASP A 176 16.76 0.07 -4.48
CA ASP A 176 15.65 0.75 -3.79
C ASP A 176 15.93 2.24 -3.48
N TYR A 177 17.20 2.65 -3.52
CA TYR A 177 17.66 4.01 -3.23
C TYR A 177 18.88 4.40 -4.09
N PRO A 178 18.74 4.40 -5.43
CA PRO A 178 19.85 4.79 -6.32
C PRO A 178 20.27 6.25 -6.13
N GLU A 179 19.45 7.10 -5.52
CA GLU A 179 19.79 8.50 -5.21
C GLU A 179 20.90 8.65 -4.18
N ILE A 180 21.37 7.56 -3.57
CA ILE A 180 22.57 7.55 -2.73
C ILE A 180 23.77 8.17 -3.44
N VAL A 181 23.84 8.12 -4.77
CA VAL A 181 24.92 8.72 -5.58
C VAL A 181 25.07 10.24 -5.39
N PHE A 182 24.04 10.90 -4.87
CA PHE A 182 24.07 12.33 -4.55
C PHE A 182 24.47 12.61 -3.10
N THR A 183 24.60 11.58 -2.26
CA THR A 183 24.92 11.71 -0.85
C THR A 183 26.43 11.78 -0.66
N ASP A 184 26.90 12.72 0.16
CA ASP A 184 28.33 12.91 0.39
C ASP A 184 28.93 11.75 1.21
N GLU A 185 30.18 11.37 0.90
CA GLU A 185 30.91 10.28 1.58
C GLU A 185 30.91 10.44 3.11
N GLU A 186 31.10 11.67 3.59
CA GLU A 186 31.08 11.98 5.02
C GLU A 186 29.70 11.78 5.66
N GLU A 187 28.59 12.03 4.95
CA GLU A 187 27.24 11.84 5.49
C GLU A 187 26.91 10.35 5.66
N ILE A 188 27.32 9.53 4.68
CA ILE A 188 27.20 8.07 4.74
C ILE A 188 28.01 7.55 5.93
N LEU A 189 29.27 7.98 6.06
CA LEU A 189 30.14 7.57 7.16
C LEU A 189 29.56 7.99 8.53
N ARG A 190 29.14 9.25 8.68
CA ARG A 190 28.51 9.74 9.92
C ARG A 190 27.28 8.93 10.30
N THR A 191 26.50 8.48 9.33
CA THR A 191 25.33 7.62 9.58
C THR A 191 25.74 6.25 10.12
N ILE A 192 26.75 5.62 9.52
CA ILE A 192 27.28 4.34 9.97
C ILE A 192 27.87 4.47 11.38
N GLU A 193 28.68 5.50 11.62
CA GLU A 193 29.28 5.80 12.93
C GLU A 193 28.21 6.09 13.99
N PHE A 194 27.15 6.82 13.64
CA PHE A 194 26.03 7.05 14.54
C PHE A 194 25.33 5.75 14.92
N LEU A 195 25.02 4.87 13.95
CA LEU A 195 24.40 3.56 14.23
C LEU A 195 25.29 2.72 15.16
N MET A 196 26.60 2.73 14.93
CA MET A 196 27.56 2.07 15.84
C MET A 196 27.57 2.73 17.23
N GLY A 197 27.55 4.07 17.28
CA GLY A 197 27.58 4.85 18.51
C GLY A 197 26.36 4.65 19.40
N ILE A 198 25.18 4.36 18.83
CA ILE A 198 23.98 4.01 19.61
C ILE A 198 23.99 2.57 20.13
N GLY A 199 24.97 1.75 19.72
CA GLY A 199 25.19 0.39 20.20
C GLY A 199 24.87 -0.73 19.20
N ILE A 200 24.60 -0.42 17.92
CA ILE A 200 24.40 -1.43 16.87
C ILE A 200 25.76 -1.98 16.45
N ARG A 201 25.87 -3.30 16.35
CA ARG A 201 27.14 -3.94 16.00
C ARG A 201 27.38 -3.86 14.50
N ARG A 202 28.65 -3.82 14.08
CA ARG A 202 29.00 -3.67 12.66
C ARG A 202 28.35 -4.72 11.76
N TYR A 203 28.33 -5.99 12.17
CA TYR A 203 27.72 -7.06 11.39
C TYR A 203 26.18 -6.94 11.25
N GLU A 204 25.53 -6.10 12.07
CA GLU A 204 24.09 -5.84 12.01
C GLU A 204 23.74 -4.69 11.05
N ILE A 205 24.72 -3.85 10.70
CA ILE A 205 24.52 -2.69 9.83
C ILE A 205 24.09 -3.13 8.43
N ASP A 206 24.70 -4.17 7.87
CA ASP A 206 24.33 -4.71 6.57
C ASP A 206 22.86 -5.15 6.54
N ARG A 207 22.38 -5.80 7.61
CA ARG A 207 20.97 -6.20 7.72
C ARG A 207 20.05 -4.97 7.74
N ILE A 208 20.44 -3.91 8.44
CA ILE A 208 19.69 -2.66 8.48
C ILE A 208 19.64 -2.03 7.09
N ILE A 209 20.79 -1.90 6.42
CA ILE A 209 20.89 -1.33 5.07
C ILE A 209 20.07 -2.16 4.08
N CYS A 210 20.18 -3.49 4.07
CA CYS A 210 19.36 -4.35 3.22
C CYS A 210 17.84 -4.15 3.42
N SER A 211 17.42 -3.89 4.66
CA SER A 211 16.01 -3.75 5.01
C SER A 211 15.46 -2.34 4.74
N ILE A 212 16.31 -1.32 4.88
CA ILE A 212 15.99 0.09 4.68
C ILE A 212 17.21 0.82 4.09
N PRO A 213 17.50 0.69 2.79
CA PRO A 213 18.70 1.28 2.21
C PRO A 213 18.77 2.80 2.33
N ARG A 214 17.59 3.43 2.35
CA ARG A 214 17.41 4.88 2.54
C ARG A 214 17.93 5.40 3.89
N VAL A 215 18.22 4.53 4.86
CA VAL A 215 18.83 4.94 6.13
C VAL A 215 20.13 5.72 5.93
N LEU A 216 20.91 5.39 4.90
CA LEU A 216 22.17 6.06 4.56
C LEU A 216 21.98 7.50 4.08
N GLY A 217 20.78 7.87 3.65
CA GLY A 217 20.42 9.23 3.26
C GLY A 217 19.75 10.03 4.39
N PHE A 218 19.58 9.47 5.59
CA PHE A 218 18.99 10.20 6.70
C PHE A 218 20.01 11.11 7.36
N ARG A 219 19.62 12.37 7.59
CA ARG A 219 20.42 13.29 8.38
C ARG A 219 20.55 12.77 9.82
N VAL A 220 21.79 12.54 10.24
CA VAL A 220 22.11 12.12 11.62
C VAL A 220 21.55 13.15 12.59
N GLU A 221 21.99 14.39 12.42
CA GLU A 221 21.49 15.52 13.18
C GLU A 221 20.12 15.96 12.67
N GLY A 222 19.18 16.16 13.60
CA GLY A 222 17.81 16.58 13.30
C GLY A 222 16.82 15.45 13.02
N ARG A 223 17.21 14.34 12.37
CA ARG A 223 16.31 13.19 12.13
C ARG A 223 16.63 11.99 13.00
N LEU A 224 17.76 11.30 12.75
CA LEU A 224 18.07 10.05 13.45
C LEU A 224 18.25 10.29 14.95
N ARG A 225 19.02 11.32 15.33
CA ARG A 225 19.24 11.68 16.73
C ARG A 225 17.94 12.03 17.43
N SER A 226 17.11 12.87 16.81
CA SER A 226 15.80 13.26 17.37
C SER A 226 14.88 12.06 17.59
N LEU A 227 14.91 11.08 16.69
CA LEU A 227 14.11 9.86 16.82
C LEU A 227 14.57 8.99 18.01
N ILE A 228 15.88 8.83 18.18
CA ILE A 228 16.44 8.12 19.35
C ILE A 228 16.15 8.89 20.64
N CYS A 229 16.22 10.22 20.64
CA CYS A 229 15.81 11.05 21.79
C CYS A 229 14.33 10.84 22.13
N GLU A 230 13.43 10.87 21.16
CA GLU A 230 12.00 10.59 21.38
C GLU A 230 11.80 9.23 22.06
N PHE A 231 12.50 8.19 21.60
CA PHE A 231 12.38 6.86 22.20
C PHE A 231 12.86 6.81 23.65
N ASN A 232 13.95 7.52 23.96
CA ASN A 232 14.45 7.64 25.33
C ASN A 232 13.47 8.43 26.21
N ASP A 233 12.90 9.53 25.70
CA ASP A 233 11.92 10.38 26.41
C ASP A 233 10.61 9.63 26.70
N LEU A 234 10.24 8.66 25.85
CA LEU A 234 9.12 7.75 26.10
C LEU A 234 9.41 6.72 27.22
N GLY A 235 10.63 6.67 27.73
CA GLY A 235 11.07 5.81 28.83
C GLY A 235 11.67 4.48 28.38
N PHE A 236 11.99 4.32 27.10
CA PHE A 236 12.62 3.09 26.60
C PHE A 236 14.13 3.10 26.84
N ARG A 237 14.65 1.99 27.36
CA ARG A 237 16.10 1.84 27.58
C ARG A 237 16.83 1.65 26.25
N GLN A 238 18.04 2.18 26.15
CA GLN A 238 18.88 2.12 24.95
C GLN A 238 19.03 0.70 24.39
N ASN A 239 19.22 -0.30 25.25
CA ASN A 239 19.36 -1.70 24.83
C ASN A 239 18.09 -2.28 24.18
N VAL A 240 16.90 -1.84 24.63
CA VAL A 240 15.62 -2.22 24.04
C VAL A 240 15.48 -1.55 22.68
N ILE A 241 15.79 -0.26 22.58
CA ILE A 241 15.74 0.51 21.33
C ILE A 241 16.63 -0.15 20.26
N VAL A 242 17.90 -0.42 20.58
CA VAL A 242 18.85 -1.07 19.65
C VAL A 242 18.33 -2.43 19.21
N ARG A 243 17.84 -3.27 20.14
CA ARG A 243 17.31 -4.59 19.81
C ARG A 243 16.12 -4.51 18.85
N GLU A 244 15.20 -3.58 19.08
CA GLU A 244 14.04 -3.42 18.19
C GLU A 244 14.44 -2.86 16.82
N ILE A 245 15.39 -1.93 16.74
CA ILE A 245 15.93 -1.42 15.46
C ILE A 245 16.57 -2.55 14.65
N VAL A 246 17.39 -3.40 15.27
CA VAL A 246 18.03 -4.54 14.57
C VAL A 246 16.99 -5.57 14.11
N ARG A 247 15.96 -5.80 14.92
CA ARG A 247 14.87 -6.73 14.60
C ARG A 247 14.00 -6.20 13.46
N GLU A 248 13.67 -4.92 13.49
CA GLU A 248 12.80 -4.23 12.53
C GLU A 248 13.37 -2.85 12.15
N PRO A 249 14.30 -2.81 11.17
CA PRO A 249 14.98 -1.59 10.77
C PRO A 249 14.06 -0.47 10.26
N ARG A 250 12.83 -0.82 9.81
CA ARG A 250 11.84 0.16 9.33
C ARG A 250 11.37 1.12 10.42
N ILE A 251 11.67 0.86 11.70
CA ILE A 251 11.47 1.82 12.78
C ILE A 251 12.24 3.13 12.50
N LEU A 252 13.40 3.10 11.83
CA LEU A 252 14.15 4.32 11.50
C LEU A 252 13.46 5.19 10.42
N ALA A 253 12.54 4.62 9.64
CA ALA A 253 11.75 5.36 8.67
C ALA A 253 10.56 6.11 9.28
N THR A 254 10.21 5.88 10.55
CA THR A 254 9.05 6.53 11.18
C THR A 254 9.26 8.02 11.34
N GLU A 255 8.18 8.79 11.23
CA GLU A 255 8.21 10.22 11.50
C GLU A 255 8.21 10.49 13.02
N LEU A 256 8.77 11.64 13.41
CA LEU A 256 8.81 12.06 14.80
C LEU A 256 7.38 12.17 15.36
N GLY A 257 7.18 11.65 16.57
CA GLY A 257 5.91 11.63 17.28
C GLY A 257 4.94 10.52 16.84
N GLU A 258 5.24 9.72 15.81
CA GLU A 258 4.36 8.60 15.44
C GLU A 258 4.33 7.52 16.52
N ILE A 259 5.49 7.14 17.03
CA ILE A 259 5.61 6.15 18.10
C ILE A 259 5.04 6.70 19.40
N SER A 260 5.28 7.99 19.70
CA SER A 260 4.65 8.67 20.85
C SER A 260 3.12 8.50 20.88
N ARG A 261 2.43 8.79 19.76
CA ARG A 261 0.97 8.61 19.65
C ARG A 261 0.53 7.16 19.82
N CYS A 262 1.34 6.20 19.34
CA CYS A 262 1.06 4.78 19.51
C CYS A 262 1.21 4.34 20.98
N VAL A 263 2.23 4.84 21.67
CA VAL A 263 2.42 4.61 23.11
C VAL A 263 1.29 5.23 23.93
N GLU A 264 0.83 6.43 23.57
CA GLU A 264 -0.33 7.07 24.20
C GLU A 264 -1.61 6.25 24.03
N LEU A 265 -1.88 5.73 22.83
CA LEU A 265 -3.00 4.82 22.60
C LEU A 265 -2.90 3.62 23.54
N LEU A 266 -1.73 2.96 23.59
CA LEU A 266 -1.48 1.78 24.41
C LEU A 266 -1.69 2.05 25.91
N ARG A 267 -1.25 3.21 26.41
CA ARG A 267 -1.48 3.65 27.80
C ARG A 267 -2.97 3.81 28.09
N ASN A 268 -3.74 4.30 27.12
CA ASN A 268 -5.18 4.55 27.23
C ASN A 268 -6.08 3.34 26.85
N LEU A 269 -5.50 2.17 26.54
CA LEU A 269 -6.26 0.99 26.16
C LEU A 269 -7.05 0.41 27.34
N LYS A 270 -8.38 0.40 27.19
CA LYS A 270 -9.32 -0.27 28.09
C LYS A 270 -9.76 -1.60 27.49
N CYS A 271 -9.00 -2.66 27.73
CA CYS A 271 -9.33 -4.01 27.28
C CYS A 271 -9.06 -5.07 28.36
N ARG A 272 -9.59 -6.29 28.14
CA ARG A 272 -9.41 -7.44 29.03
C ARG A 272 -7.91 -7.76 29.21
N ASN A 273 -7.53 -8.21 30.40
CA ASN A 273 -6.12 -8.52 30.72
C ASN A 273 -5.50 -9.52 29.75
N SER A 274 -6.25 -10.55 29.32
CA SER A 274 -5.77 -11.53 28.34
C SER A 274 -5.45 -10.94 26.97
N ILE A 275 -6.06 -9.82 26.59
CA ILE A 275 -5.75 -9.10 25.36
C ILE A 275 -4.52 -8.22 25.59
N LYS A 276 -4.45 -7.52 26.73
CA LYS A 276 -3.26 -6.73 27.10
C LYS A 276 -2.01 -7.58 27.13
N GLU A 277 -2.04 -8.73 27.79
CA GLU A 277 -0.91 -9.67 27.86
C GLU A 277 -0.47 -10.14 26.47
N LYS A 278 -1.41 -10.35 25.53
CA LYS A 278 -1.07 -10.70 24.15
C LYS A 278 -0.40 -9.54 23.41
N ILE A 279 -0.89 -8.32 23.58
CA ILE A 279 -0.34 -7.12 22.93
C ILE A 279 1.07 -6.83 23.48
N PHE A 280 1.25 -6.88 24.79
CA PHE A 280 2.52 -6.54 25.45
C PHE A 280 3.49 -7.73 25.57
N ARG A 281 3.19 -8.87 24.95
CA ARG A 281 4.00 -10.10 25.06
C ARG A 281 5.47 -9.87 24.71
N GLU A 282 5.71 -9.11 23.64
CA GLU A 282 7.06 -8.82 23.14
C GLU A 282 7.62 -7.49 23.68
N GLY A 283 6.89 -6.83 24.56
CA GLY A 283 7.26 -5.55 25.17
C GLY A 283 6.55 -4.34 24.54
N SER A 284 6.55 -3.24 25.29
CA SER A 284 5.78 -2.03 24.99
C SER A 284 6.26 -1.29 23.73
N PHE A 285 7.56 -1.30 23.45
CA PHE A 285 8.10 -0.70 22.23
C PHE A 285 7.57 -1.43 20.99
N ARG A 286 7.63 -2.76 21.01
CA ARG A 286 7.16 -3.61 19.92
C ARG A 286 5.66 -3.44 19.70
N ALA A 287 4.88 -3.44 20.77
CA ALA A 287 3.44 -3.17 20.71
C ALA A 287 3.15 -1.80 20.07
N ALA A 288 3.93 -0.76 20.37
CA ALA A 288 3.74 0.56 19.78
C ALA A 288 4.01 0.55 18.28
N PHE A 289 5.04 -0.16 17.84
CA PHE A 289 5.32 -0.34 16.43
C PHE A 289 4.25 -1.19 15.71
N GLU A 290 3.72 -2.23 16.36
CA GLU A 290 2.62 -3.02 15.80
C GLU A 290 1.36 -2.17 15.60
N VAL A 291 1.03 -1.32 16.58
CA VAL A 291 -0.05 -0.32 16.46
C VAL A 291 0.19 0.57 15.24
N LYS A 292 1.41 1.11 15.08
CA LYS A 292 1.77 1.93 13.91
C LYS A 292 1.50 1.18 12.61
N GLN A 293 1.98 -0.06 12.47
CA GLN A 293 1.77 -0.85 11.27
C GLN A 293 0.29 -1.04 10.94
N ARG A 294 -0.58 -1.23 11.95
CA ARG A 294 -2.03 -1.37 11.72
C ARG A 294 -2.66 -0.05 11.32
N VAL A 295 -2.24 1.07 11.92
CA VAL A 295 -2.69 2.41 11.52
C VAL A 295 -2.29 2.67 10.06
N ASP A 296 -1.06 2.41 9.68
CA ASP A 296 -0.57 2.65 8.32
C ASP A 296 -1.30 1.76 7.29
N CYS A 297 -1.55 0.49 7.62
CA CYS A 297 -2.37 -0.41 6.80
C CYS A 297 -3.79 0.15 6.61
N LEU A 298 -4.47 0.58 7.68
CA LEU A 298 -5.79 1.18 7.58
C LEU A 298 -5.79 2.47 6.74
N CYS A 299 -4.75 3.30 6.88
CA CYS A 299 -4.58 4.52 6.10
C CYS A 299 -4.34 4.25 4.62
N LYS A 300 -3.56 3.21 4.28
CA LYS A 300 -3.35 2.77 2.90
C LYS A 300 -4.67 2.39 2.21
N HIS A 301 -5.65 1.86 2.94
CA HIS A 301 -6.98 1.56 2.42
C HIS A 301 -7.97 2.76 2.49
N GLY A 302 -7.50 3.97 2.79
CA GLY A 302 -8.30 5.20 2.71
C GLY A 302 -8.89 5.69 4.03
N LEU A 303 -8.56 5.06 5.17
CA LEU A 303 -9.03 5.55 6.48
C LEU A 303 -8.15 6.70 7.00
N ILE A 304 -8.77 7.77 7.49
CA ILE A 304 -8.02 8.88 8.10
C ILE A 304 -7.32 8.40 9.38
N ARG A 305 -6.09 8.86 9.63
CA ARG A 305 -5.26 8.46 10.79
C ARG A 305 -6.00 8.54 12.13
N THR A 306 -6.74 9.62 12.39
CA THR A 306 -7.56 9.79 13.61
C THR A 306 -8.63 8.71 13.75
N ARG A 307 -9.29 8.34 12.63
CA ARG A 307 -10.30 7.28 12.60
C ARG A 307 -9.66 5.90 12.81
N ALA A 308 -8.46 5.67 12.27
CA ALA A 308 -7.71 4.44 12.50
C ALA A 308 -7.32 4.25 13.98
N PHE A 309 -6.85 5.29 14.65
CA PHE A 309 -6.60 5.25 16.10
C PHE A 309 -7.89 4.98 16.90
N LYS A 310 -9.01 5.63 16.53
CA LYS A 310 -10.31 5.39 17.16
C LYS A 310 -10.79 3.94 16.95
N LEU A 311 -10.53 3.35 15.78
CA LEU A 311 -10.86 1.96 15.47
C LEU A 311 -10.07 0.99 16.36
N LEU A 312 -8.75 1.17 16.44
CA LEU A 312 -7.88 0.37 17.32
C LEU A 312 -8.23 0.51 18.79
N TRP A 313 -8.64 1.71 19.21
CA TRP A 313 -9.12 1.93 20.57
C TRP A 313 -10.41 1.15 20.87
N LYS A 314 -11.36 1.11 19.91
CA LYS A 314 -12.60 0.32 20.03
C LYS A 314 -12.36 -1.18 19.94
N GLU A 315 -11.43 -1.62 19.10
CA GLU A 315 -11.10 -3.03 18.88
C GLU A 315 -9.60 -3.30 19.03
N PRO A 316 -9.10 -3.45 20.28
CA PRO A 316 -7.68 -3.60 20.55
C PRO A 316 -7.09 -4.93 20.06
N ARG A 317 -7.92 -5.95 19.79
CA ARG A 317 -7.44 -7.23 19.25
C ARG A 317 -6.81 -7.09 17.87
N LEU A 318 -7.14 -6.02 17.15
CA LEU A 318 -6.58 -5.73 15.83
C LEU A 318 -5.05 -5.64 15.84
N VAL A 319 -4.44 -5.20 16.95
CA VAL A 319 -2.97 -5.16 17.12
C VAL A 319 -2.36 -6.55 16.98
N THR A 320 -3.07 -7.59 17.46
CA THR A 320 -2.57 -8.97 17.47
C THR A 320 -2.82 -9.73 16.17
N TYR A 321 -3.56 -9.15 15.22
CA TYR A 321 -3.86 -9.80 13.94
C TYR A 321 -2.77 -9.51 12.91
N GLU A 322 -2.49 -10.51 12.08
CA GLU A 322 -1.61 -10.38 10.92
C GLU A 322 -2.17 -9.35 9.92
N ILE A 323 -1.26 -8.59 9.31
CA ILE A 323 -1.62 -7.50 8.40
C ILE A 323 -2.33 -8.05 7.18
N GLU A 324 -1.88 -9.19 6.62
CA GLU A 324 -2.50 -9.79 5.44
C GLU A 324 -3.96 -10.17 5.69
N ASN A 325 -4.30 -10.60 6.92
CA ASN A 325 -5.68 -10.95 7.28
C ASN A 325 -6.56 -9.70 7.43
N ILE A 326 -5.98 -8.57 7.81
CA ILE A 326 -6.69 -7.29 7.86
C ILE A 326 -6.95 -6.79 6.43
N GLU A 327 -5.92 -6.77 5.58
CA GLU A 327 -6.04 -6.36 4.17
C GLU A 327 -7.08 -7.21 3.43
N LYS A 328 -7.02 -8.54 3.53
CA LYS A 328 -8.02 -9.45 2.93
C LYS A 328 -9.47 -9.12 3.33
N LYS A 329 -9.70 -8.78 4.60
CA LYS A 329 -11.03 -8.42 5.10
C LYS A 329 -11.50 -7.07 4.58
N ILE A 330 -10.59 -6.10 4.50
CA ILE A 330 -10.90 -4.77 3.97
C ILE A 330 -11.18 -4.87 2.46
N ASP A 331 -10.37 -5.63 1.71
CA ASP A 331 -10.57 -5.85 0.29
C ASP A 331 -11.92 -6.50 0.00
N PHE A 332 -12.32 -7.50 0.80
CA PHE A 332 -13.65 -8.09 0.69
C PHE A 332 -14.77 -7.09 0.99
N LEU A 333 -14.60 -6.25 2.02
CA LEU A 333 -15.58 -5.23 2.41
C LEU A 333 -15.81 -4.21 1.28
N ILE A 334 -14.73 -3.71 0.69
CA ILE A 334 -14.77 -2.69 -0.38
C ILE A 334 -15.25 -3.31 -1.69
N HIS A 335 -14.59 -4.38 -2.15
CA HIS A 335 -14.77 -4.87 -3.51
C HIS A 335 -15.97 -5.80 -3.67
N LYS A 336 -16.23 -6.66 -2.68
CA LYS A 336 -17.36 -7.62 -2.72
C LYS A 336 -18.60 -7.04 -2.06
N MET A 337 -18.50 -6.62 -0.80
CA MET A 337 -19.66 -6.12 -0.06
C MET A 337 -20.06 -4.68 -0.42
N LYS A 338 -19.23 -3.95 -1.17
CA LYS A 338 -19.47 -2.57 -1.63
C LYS A 338 -19.68 -1.56 -0.50
N TYR A 339 -19.10 -1.80 0.68
CA TYR A 339 -19.11 -0.83 1.78
C TYR A 339 -17.84 0.04 1.75
N GLY A 340 -18.00 1.31 2.11
CA GLY A 340 -16.86 2.19 2.38
C GLY A 340 -16.10 1.77 3.63
N VAL A 341 -14.80 2.04 3.66
CA VAL A 341 -13.92 1.68 4.79
C VAL A 341 -14.33 2.36 6.10
N ASP A 342 -14.95 3.54 6.02
CA ASP A 342 -15.48 4.26 7.17
C ASP A 342 -16.52 3.46 7.98
N SER A 343 -17.21 2.50 7.35
CA SER A 343 -18.18 1.60 8.02
C SER A 343 -17.53 0.74 9.13
N LEU A 344 -16.22 0.53 9.08
CA LEU A 344 -15.46 -0.16 10.11
C LEU A 344 -15.51 0.58 11.46
N ILE A 345 -15.73 1.89 11.46
CA ILE A 345 -15.85 2.66 12.71
C ILE A 345 -17.16 2.35 13.44
N ASP A 346 -18.21 2.04 12.69
CA ASP A 346 -19.54 1.71 13.21
C ASP A 346 -19.62 0.24 13.62
N VAL A 347 -18.93 -0.63 12.88
CA VAL A 347 -18.88 -2.08 13.12
C VAL A 347 -17.42 -2.56 13.22
N PRO A 348 -16.67 -2.15 14.27
CA PRO A 348 -15.27 -2.53 14.44
C PRO A 348 -15.10 -4.05 14.65
N GLU A 349 -16.15 -4.73 15.13
CA GLU A 349 -16.15 -6.17 15.37
C GLU A 349 -15.97 -6.99 14.07
N TYR A 350 -16.22 -6.38 12.90
CA TYR A 350 -15.97 -6.99 11.59
C TYR A 350 -14.54 -7.53 11.48
N LEU A 351 -13.55 -6.74 11.92
CA LEU A 351 -12.15 -7.16 11.87
C LEU A 351 -11.82 -8.23 12.93
N GLY A 352 -12.64 -8.36 13.97
CA GLY A 352 -12.47 -9.33 15.06
C GLY A 352 -12.99 -10.74 14.78
N ILE A 353 -13.96 -10.90 13.87
CA ILE A 353 -14.57 -12.21 13.60
C ILE A 353 -13.81 -13.01 12.54
N ASN A 354 -14.00 -14.33 12.52
CA ASN A 354 -13.33 -15.19 11.55
C ASN A 354 -13.88 -14.96 10.12
N PHE A 355 -12.98 -14.72 9.17
CA PHE A 355 -13.33 -14.37 7.80
C PHE A 355 -14.10 -15.51 7.09
N GLU A 356 -13.48 -16.67 6.98
CA GLU A 356 -14.03 -17.80 6.21
C GLU A 356 -15.23 -18.47 6.88
N LYS A 357 -15.22 -18.56 8.23
CA LYS A 357 -16.26 -19.28 8.98
C LYS A 357 -17.48 -18.42 9.30
N GLN A 358 -17.35 -17.10 9.27
CA GLN A 358 -18.43 -16.20 9.69
C GLN A 358 -18.76 -15.13 8.67
N ILE A 359 -17.79 -14.38 8.14
CA ILE A 359 -18.08 -13.27 7.21
C ILE A 359 -18.63 -13.83 5.89
N VAL A 360 -17.88 -14.72 5.24
CA VAL A 360 -18.24 -15.24 3.91
C VAL A 360 -19.58 -15.99 3.91
N PRO A 361 -19.87 -16.95 4.83
CA PRO A 361 -21.13 -17.69 4.79
C PRO A 361 -22.34 -16.80 5.09
N ARG A 362 -22.18 -15.79 5.96
CA ARG A 362 -23.26 -14.84 6.25
C ARG A 362 -23.53 -13.93 5.07
N TYR A 363 -22.48 -13.42 4.41
CA TYR A 363 -22.62 -12.61 3.21
C TYR A 363 -23.32 -13.39 2.09
N ASN A 364 -22.88 -14.63 1.80
CA ASN A 364 -23.46 -15.46 0.74
C ASN A 364 -24.97 -15.72 0.95
N VAL A 365 -25.40 -15.94 2.20
CA VAL A 365 -26.82 -16.10 2.53
C VAL A 365 -27.59 -14.82 2.22
N ILE A 366 -27.08 -13.66 2.65
CA ILE A 366 -27.76 -12.37 2.41
C ILE A 366 -27.80 -12.04 0.92
N GLU A 367 -26.68 -12.20 0.21
CA GLU A 367 -26.60 -11.98 -1.24
C GLU A 367 -27.57 -12.90 -2.01
N TYR A 368 -27.69 -14.17 -1.60
CA TYR A 368 -28.67 -15.08 -2.19
C TYR A 368 -30.11 -14.62 -1.94
N LEU A 369 -30.46 -14.26 -0.70
CA LEU A 369 -31.80 -13.80 -0.35
C LEU A 369 -32.17 -12.51 -1.07
N ASP A 370 -31.20 -11.62 -1.27
CA ASP A 370 -31.35 -10.37 -2.02
C ASP A 370 -31.58 -10.65 -3.51
N SER A 371 -30.83 -11.59 -4.10
CA SER A 371 -31.03 -12.03 -5.50
C SER A 371 -32.41 -12.63 -5.77
N LYS A 372 -33.07 -13.14 -4.72
CA LYS A 372 -34.44 -13.69 -4.78
C LYS A 372 -35.51 -12.66 -4.44
N GLY A 373 -35.14 -11.44 -4.00
CA GLY A 373 -36.05 -10.40 -3.57
C GLY A 373 -36.83 -10.75 -2.30
N TRP A 374 -36.30 -11.64 -1.44
CA TRP A 374 -36.97 -12.10 -0.22
C TRP A 374 -36.73 -11.19 0.98
N LEU A 375 -35.79 -10.25 0.86
CA LEU A 375 -35.51 -9.23 1.86
C LEU A 375 -36.34 -7.98 1.54
N GLY A 376 -37.21 -7.57 2.47
CA GLY A 376 -38.03 -6.36 2.32
C GLY A 376 -37.24 -5.05 2.50
N SER A 377 -35.97 -5.13 2.93
CA SER A 377 -35.07 -3.99 3.11
C SER A 377 -33.62 -4.43 2.97
N GLN A 378 -32.75 -3.52 2.53
CA GLN A 378 -31.31 -3.78 2.48
C GLN A 378 -30.76 -4.10 3.87
N VAL A 379 -30.05 -5.23 3.99
CA VAL A 379 -29.44 -5.67 5.25
C VAL A 379 -28.09 -4.98 5.41
N GLY A 380 -27.96 -4.16 6.44
CA GLY A 380 -26.73 -3.43 6.73
C GLY A 380 -25.60 -4.33 7.28
N LEU A 381 -24.38 -3.79 7.28
CA LEU A 381 -23.20 -4.49 7.79
C LEU A 381 -23.36 -4.92 9.26
N ARG A 382 -24.06 -4.12 10.07
CA ARG A 382 -24.31 -4.40 11.48
C ARG A 382 -25.13 -5.68 11.66
N GLU A 383 -26.18 -5.85 10.86
CA GLU A 383 -27.09 -6.99 10.90
C GLU A 383 -26.41 -8.27 10.43
N ILE A 384 -25.43 -8.18 9.53
CA ILE A 384 -24.63 -9.34 9.10
C ILE A 384 -23.67 -9.77 10.24
N ILE A 385 -23.00 -8.81 10.88
CA ILE A 385 -21.85 -9.10 11.73
C ILE A 385 -22.22 -9.32 13.19
N LYS A 386 -23.08 -8.48 13.78
CA LYS A 386 -23.34 -8.51 15.23
C LYS A 386 -24.11 -9.73 15.75
N PRO A 387 -25.03 -10.36 14.99
CA PRO A 387 -25.74 -11.52 15.52
C PRO A 387 -24.81 -12.69 15.87
N SER A 388 -25.18 -13.45 16.91
CA SER A 388 -24.56 -14.75 17.17
C SER A 388 -24.87 -15.72 16.02
N ARG A 389 -24.08 -16.80 15.89
CA ARG A 389 -24.31 -17.81 14.83
C ARG A 389 -25.74 -18.36 14.87
N LEU A 390 -26.27 -18.64 16.08
CA LEU A 390 -27.65 -19.11 16.28
C LEU A 390 -28.68 -18.05 15.90
N ARG A 391 -28.48 -16.79 16.31
CA ARG A 391 -29.41 -15.71 16.00
C ARG A 391 -29.46 -15.43 14.50
N PHE A 392 -28.30 -15.41 13.83
CA PHE A 392 -28.23 -15.26 12.38
C PHE A 392 -28.95 -16.42 11.68
N TYR A 393 -28.71 -17.66 12.11
CA TYR A 393 -29.39 -18.83 11.56
C TYR A 393 -30.92 -18.72 11.69
N ASN A 394 -31.44 -18.39 12.88
CA ASN A 394 -32.88 -18.29 13.09
C ASN A 394 -33.53 -17.17 12.26
N LEU A 395 -32.80 -16.09 11.97
CA LEU A 395 -33.31 -14.95 11.21
C LEU A 395 -33.26 -15.19 9.69
N PHE A 396 -32.14 -15.69 9.16
CA PHE A 396 -31.87 -15.70 7.73
C PHE A 396 -31.75 -17.10 7.11
N VAL A 397 -31.61 -18.16 7.92
CA VAL A 397 -31.39 -19.53 7.41
C VAL A 397 -32.58 -20.43 7.70
N LYS A 398 -33.08 -20.46 8.93
CA LYS A 398 -34.22 -21.29 9.34
C LYS A 398 -35.50 -21.01 8.52
N PRO A 399 -35.83 -19.76 8.15
CA PRO A 399 -37.01 -19.50 7.32
C PRO A 399 -36.84 -19.93 5.85
N TYR A 400 -35.60 -20.20 5.41
CA TYR A 400 -35.23 -20.46 4.01
C TYR A 400 -34.30 -21.69 3.93
N PRO A 401 -34.86 -22.91 3.90
CA PRO A 401 -34.09 -24.16 3.97
C PRO A 401 -32.96 -24.28 2.94
N GLU A 402 -33.10 -23.64 1.78
CA GLU A 402 -32.09 -23.58 0.70
C GLU A 402 -30.78 -22.93 1.16
N CYS A 403 -30.86 -21.97 2.09
CA CYS A 403 -29.70 -21.27 2.64
C CYS A 403 -28.85 -22.16 3.57
N GLY A 404 -29.41 -23.28 4.06
CA GLY A 404 -28.72 -24.21 4.95
C GLY A 404 -27.44 -24.79 4.33
N LYS A 405 -27.43 -25.03 3.01
CA LYS A 405 -26.25 -25.52 2.29
C LYS A 405 -25.12 -24.49 2.23
N MET A 406 -25.46 -23.20 2.18
CA MET A 406 -24.49 -22.09 2.09
C MET A 406 -23.90 -21.69 3.46
N PHE A 407 -24.68 -21.83 4.53
CA PHE A 407 -24.26 -21.47 5.89
C PHE A 407 -23.44 -22.56 6.62
N GLY A 408 -23.45 -23.78 6.06
CA GLY A 408 -22.83 -24.98 6.62
C GLY A 408 -23.64 -25.60 7.77
N LYS A 409 -23.49 -26.92 7.99
CA LYS A 409 -24.24 -27.67 9.01
C LYS A 409 -24.11 -27.02 10.40
N PHE A 410 -25.23 -26.72 11.04
CA PHE A 410 -25.27 -26.16 12.39
C PHE A 410 -25.64 -27.27 13.37
N ALA A 411 -24.87 -27.46 14.46
CA ALA A 411 -25.08 -28.55 15.43
C ALA A 411 -26.46 -28.52 16.15
N GLY A 412 -27.25 -27.46 15.95
CA GLY A 412 -28.64 -27.39 16.37
C GLY A 412 -29.60 -28.27 15.54
N ASP A 413 -29.18 -28.79 14.38
CA ASP A 413 -30.00 -29.72 13.58
C ASP A 413 -30.25 -31.06 14.33
N ASN A 414 -29.41 -31.41 15.32
CA ASN A 414 -29.49 -32.68 16.05
C ASN A 414 -30.11 -32.58 17.44
N ARG A 415 -30.48 -31.38 17.91
CA ARG A 415 -31.14 -31.22 19.23
C ARG A 415 -32.56 -30.71 19.03
N THR A 416 -33.46 -31.68 19.01
CA THR A 416 -34.90 -31.58 19.29
C THR A 416 -35.70 -30.70 18.35
N GLU A 417 -36.56 -31.36 17.59
CA GLU A 417 -38.01 -31.12 17.59
C GLU A 417 -38.51 -30.71 19.00
N SER A 418 -38.18 -29.50 19.43
CA SER A 418 -38.95 -28.79 20.43
C SER A 418 -39.93 -27.97 19.62
N PRO A 419 -41.25 -28.24 19.68
CA PRO A 419 -42.20 -27.49 18.87
C PRO A 419 -42.08 -26.02 19.27
N SER A 420 -41.74 -25.16 18.31
CA SER A 420 -41.83 -23.73 18.55
C SER A 420 -43.29 -23.44 18.90
N ARG A 421 -43.52 -22.75 20.02
CA ARG A 421 -44.88 -22.32 20.43
C ARG A 421 -45.59 -21.44 19.39
N HIS A 422 -44.89 -21.04 18.34
CA HIS A 422 -45.44 -20.39 17.17
C HIS A 422 -45.04 -21.14 15.90
N PRO A 423 -45.99 -21.59 15.08
CA PRO A 423 -45.68 -22.20 13.79
C PRO A 423 -44.96 -21.22 12.87
N ILE A 424 -43.99 -21.76 12.12
CA ILE A 424 -43.21 -21.04 11.10
C ILE A 424 -44.19 -20.59 10.01
N GLY A 425 -44.18 -19.28 9.68
CA GLY A 425 -45.06 -18.69 8.67
C GLY A 425 -46.25 -17.87 9.19
N LEU A 426 -46.35 -17.61 10.51
CA LEU A 426 -47.42 -16.77 11.08
C LEU A 426 -47.51 -15.36 10.44
N TRP A 427 -46.39 -14.73 10.04
CA TRP A 427 -46.44 -13.45 9.32
C TRP A 427 -47.06 -13.54 7.91
N LYS A 428 -47.10 -14.73 7.30
CA LYS A 428 -47.85 -14.96 6.04
C LYS A 428 -49.35 -15.17 6.29
N ALA A 429 -49.72 -15.56 7.51
CA ALA A 429 -51.10 -15.73 7.96
C ALA A 429 -51.73 -14.43 8.47
N PHE A 430 -50.92 -13.46 8.90
CA PHE A 430 -51.38 -12.09 9.17
C PHE A 430 -51.61 -11.32 7.86
N LYS A 431 -52.66 -11.69 7.12
CA LYS A 431 -53.37 -10.68 6.31
C LYS A 431 -54.29 -9.93 7.29
N PRO A 432 -54.21 -8.59 7.39
CA PRO A 432 -55.20 -7.86 8.18
C PRO A 432 -56.59 -8.25 7.66
N PRO A 433 -57.54 -8.60 8.53
CA PRO A 433 -58.89 -8.93 8.10
C PRO A 433 -59.44 -7.73 7.32
N ARG A 434 -59.86 -7.96 6.07
CA ARG A 434 -60.70 -7.01 5.36
C ARG A 434 -62.07 -7.06 6.02
N TYR A 435 -62.31 -6.16 6.97
CA TYR A 435 -63.65 -5.91 7.44
C TYR A 435 -64.45 -5.36 6.24
N PRO A 436 -65.63 -5.89 5.90
CA PRO A 436 -66.53 -5.18 5.02
C PRO A 436 -66.87 -3.88 5.75
N GLU A 437 -66.49 -2.75 5.15
CA GLU A 437 -66.80 -1.43 5.70
C GLU A 437 -68.31 -1.38 5.96
N SER A 438 -68.69 -1.31 7.24
CA SER A 438 -70.09 -1.05 7.57
C SER A 438 -70.41 0.37 7.14
N LYS A 439 -71.67 0.66 6.82
CA LYS A 439 -72.07 2.05 6.48
C LYS A 439 -71.70 3.04 7.61
N GLU A 440 -71.70 2.58 8.85
CA GLU A 440 -71.23 3.33 10.02
C GLU A 440 -69.73 3.65 9.98
N ASP A 441 -68.88 2.72 9.52
CA ASP A 441 -67.43 2.97 9.42
C ASP A 441 -67.10 4.03 8.36
N ILE A 442 -67.84 4.05 7.25
CA ILE A 442 -67.70 5.05 6.18
C ILE A 442 -68.17 6.42 6.67
N GLU A 443 -69.26 6.46 7.46
CA GLU A 443 -69.82 7.69 8.02
C GLU A 443 -68.94 8.27 9.14
N ASN A 444 -68.37 7.42 9.99
CA ASN A 444 -67.37 7.80 10.99
C ASN A 444 -66.09 8.33 10.34
N MET A 445 -65.63 7.69 9.24
CA MET A 445 -64.44 8.14 8.53
C MET A 445 -64.68 9.44 7.75
N LYS A 446 -65.89 9.67 7.22
CA LYS A 446 -66.30 10.97 6.66
C LYS A 446 -66.33 12.06 7.73
N SER A 447 -66.95 11.80 8.88
CA SER A 447 -67.01 12.77 9.98
C SER A 447 -65.62 13.14 10.51
N PHE A 448 -64.69 12.16 10.59
CA PHE A 448 -63.30 12.41 10.94
C PHE A 448 -62.57 13.27 9.90
N MET A 449 -62.76 12.99 8.60
CA MET A 449 -62.12 13.76 7.53
C MET A 449 -62.69 15.18 7.39
N GLU A 450 -63.97 15.37 7.67
CA GLU A 450 -64.61 16.70 7.73
C GLU A 450 -64.12 17.54 8.93
N SER A 451 -63.59 16.90 9.99
CA SER A 451 -62.99 17.62 11.13
C SER A 451 -61.55 18.10 10.89
N LEU A 452 -60.93 17.67 9.79
CA LEU A 452 -59.55 18.00 9.40
C LEU A 452 -59.47 19.05 8.29
N VAL A 453 -60.61 19.53 7.80
CA VAL A 453 -60.77 20.65 6.85
C VAL A 453 -61.38 21.82 7.62
#